data_AF-A0A968P618-F1
#
_entry.id   AF-A0A968P618-F1
#
_cell.length_a   1.000
_cell.length_b   1.000
_cell.length_c   1.000
_cell.angle_alpha   90.00
_cell.angle_beta   90.00
_cell.angle_gamma   90.00
#
_symmetry.space_group_name_H-M   'P 1'
#
loop_
_entity.id
_entity.type
_entity.pdbx_description
1 polymer ?
#
loop_
_entity_poly.entity_id
_entity_poly.type
_entity_poly.pdbx_seq_one_letter_code
_entity_poly.pdbx_strand_id
1 'polypeptide(L)'
;MHKTTDGGESFTSANTGLTQNQITVVTLDPQSASTLYAGTLEAGVFKSTDGATSWSPANSGMATSWVFDVAVDASNPATVYAGTSSQGLLKSTDGGGSWTPVNNGLPASQVHAVAVDPAHPMTIWAGLVAGLYKSTDAGASWVLHRSGFIGDLAIDPLASSTVYAGVLGGLGGVLKTTDGGRHWSQRPTLLPGNNGYAVAIAPAMPSTLYVGTGGGVFQSVDGGDAWAPVNQGLNLALCDDVVKDPADDVTIYAATDGGGVFRSTDRGQTWHAANDGLGGGWVLDLAVASSGSRALYASTTLGVYKSTDGAATWSHASAGLGGYALVLAIDPSTPTTLYAGVAFAGIYKSTDGGASWSFASDQLRNLNVNRLVIDPHDPSVLYATTSANGGDVVKSMDSGASWSSAASGLTNKQVGFLTIDPGDPSVLYASTNGGLFRSTDGAGSWSFLTTDVFGPIVVDPIDSKILYVGVPVVAKSIDWGASWRRLGSGLPPGGFAETVSLDPGDRHTLFIAHLDGGVYQLEQRCVFFDGFETGDVAAWSSGVP
;
A
#
# COMPACT_ATOMS: atom_id res chain seq x y z
N MET A 1 -19.27 2.12 7.17
CA MET A 1 -20.19 1.46 6.21
C MET A 1 -21.00 2.54 5.50
N HIS A 2 -21.08 2.47 4.17
CA HIS A 2 -21.86 3.38 3.34
C HIS A 2 -22.78 2.57 2.42
N LYS A 3 -23.94 3.12 2.06
CA LYS A 3 -24.94 2.52 1.17
C LYS A 3 -25.16 3.41 -0.04
N THR A 4 -25.30 2.80 -1.21
CA THR A 4 -25.77 3.43 -2.45
C THR A 4 -27.06 2.75 -2.92
N THR A 5 -27.91 3.49 -3.62
CA THR A 5 -29.10 2.96 -4.32
C THR A 5 -29.14 3.34 -5.80
N ASP A 6 -28.10 4.01 -6.29
CA ASP A 6 -27.98 4.57 -7.64
C ASP A 6 -26.78 3.99 -8.39
N GLY A 7 -26.33 2.79 -8.01
CA GLY A 7 -25.19 2.14 -8.66
C GLY A 7 -23.84 2.74 -8.31
N GLY A 8 -23.76 3.51 -7.22
CA GLY A 8 -22.51 4.10 -6.70
C GLY A 8 -22.30 5.57 -7.07
N GLU A 9 -23.29 6.23 -7.68
CA GLU A 9 -23.22 7.67 -7.97
C GLU A 9 -23.25 8.51 -6.70
N SER A 10 -23.97 8.06 -5.66
CA SER A 10 -23.97 8.68 -4.34
C SER A 10 -24.01 7.68 -3.20
N PHE A 11 -23.44 8.08 -2.06
CA PHE A 11 -23.34 7.26 -0.86
C PHE A 11 -23.90 7.97 0.36
N THR A 12 -24.63 7.24 1.18
CA THR A 12 -25.10 7.68 2.51
C THR A 12 -24.51 6.80 3.59
N SER A 13 -24.13 7.39 4.73
CA SER A 13 -23.65 6.63 5.89
C SER A 13 -24.73 5.67 6.38
N ALA A 14 -24.34 4.41 6.60
CA ALA A 14 -25.23 3.31 6.96
C ALA A 14 -24.71 2.56 8.20
N ASN A 15 -24.28 3.31 9.21
CA ASN A 15 -23.57 2.79 10.39
C ASN A 15 -24.37 2.89 11.70
N THR A 16 -25.63 3.34 11.67
CA THR A 16 -26.45 3.47 12.87
C THR A 16 -26.64 2.13 13.56
N GLY A 17 -26.23 2.03 14.82
CA GLY A 17 -26.34 0.80 15.63
C GLY A 17 -25.14 -0.15 15.54
N LEU A 18 -24.20 0.09 14.61
CA LEU A 18 -22.89 -0.58 14.64
C LEU A 18 -22.05 0.05 15.76
N THR A 19 -21.55 -0.78 16.67
CA THR A 19 -20.70 -0.31 17.79
C THR A 19 -19.22 -0.26 17.42
N GLN A 20 -18.85 -0.70 16.22
CA GLN A 20 -17.49 -0.72 15.68
C GLN A 20 -17.46 -0.36 14.20
N ASN A 21 -16.35 0.24 13.77
CA ASN A 21 -16.18 0.74 12.40
C ASN A 21 -15.41 -0.22 11.49
N GLN A 22 -14.80 -1.27 12.04
CA GLN A 22 -14.07 -2.30 11.30
C GLN A 22 -15.01 -3.44 10.85
N ILE A 23 -15.62 -3.24 9.69
CA ILE A 23 -16.52 -4.21 9.04
C ILE A 23 -15.70 -5.08 8.09
N THR A 24 -15.78 -6.40 8.22
CA THR A 24 -15.02 -7.37 7.41
C THR A 24 -15.81 -7.86 6.20
N VAL A 25 -17.12 -8.00 6.35
CA VAL A 25 -18.03 -8.49 5.31
C VAL A 25 -19.41 -7.88 5.46
N VAL A 26 -20.13 -7.70 4.35
CA VAL A 26 -21.56 -7.39 4.33
C VAL A 26 -22.25 -8.36 3.37
N THR A 27 -23.23 -9.10 3.87
CA THR A 27 -23.96 -10.14 3.11
C THR A 27 -25.45 -9.86 3.14
N LEU A 28 -26.10 -9.94 1.97
CA LEU A 28 -27.55 -9.75 1.83
C LEU A 28 -28.28 -11.09 1.95
N ASP A 29 -29.47 -11.06 2.53
CA ASP A 29 -30.42 -12.17 2.43
C ASP A 29 -30.96 -12.24 0.98
N PRO A 30 -30.71 -13.34 0.24
CA PRO A 30 -31.10 -13.45 -1.16
C PRO A 30 -32.62 -13.47 -1.39
N GLN A 31 -33.43 -13.70 -0.35
CA GLN A 31 -34.89 -13.64 -0.42
C GLN A 31 -35.46 -12.34 0.18
N SER A 32 -34.63 -11.49 0.80
CA SER A 32 -35.05 -10.22 1.40
C SER A 32 -34.01 -9.12 1.24
N ALA A 33 -34.27 -8.19 0.32
CA ALA A 33 -33.40 -7.03 0.09
C ALA A 33 -33.27 -6.07 1.29
N SER A 34 -34.12 -6.20 2.32
CA SER A 34 -34.02 -5.42 3.56
C SER A 34 -33.25 -6.12 4.67
N THR A 35 -32.95 -7.42 4.54
CA THR A 35 -32.22 -8.17 5.55
C THR A 35 -30.75 -8.28 5.14
N LEU A 36 -29.86 -7.83 6.01
CA LEU A 36 -28.41 -7.87 5.79
C LEU A 36 -27.70 -8.31 7.06
N TYR A 37 -26.52 -8.90 6.88
CA TYR A 37 -25.59 -9.28 7.92
C TYR A 37 -24.26 -8.57 7.71
N ALA A 38 -23.61 -8.15 8.80
CA ALA A 38 -22.28 -7.56 8.78
C ALA A 38 -21.37 -8.28 9.77
N GLY A 39 -20.26 -8.83 9.30
CA GLY A 39 -19.20 -9.34 10.16
C GLY A 39 -18.27 -8.21 10.60
N THR A 40 -17.70 -8.31 11.80
CA THR A 40 -16.80 -7.28 12.34
C THR A 40 -15.56 -7.90 12.98
N LEU A 41 -14.49 -7.11 13.06
CA LEU A 41 -13.27 -7.52 13.74
C LEU A 41 -13.38 -7.47 15.25
N GLU A 42 -14.35 -6.83 15.90
CA GLU A 42 -14.31 -6.71 17.38
C GLU A 42 -15.66 -6.80 18.07
N ALA A 43 -16.74 -6.99 17.31
CA ALA A 43 -18.09 -6.94 17.84
C ALA A 43 -19.01 -8.03 17.25
N GLY A 44 -18.44 -9.08 16.65
CA GLY A 44 -19.20 -10.20 16.09
C GLY A 44 -19.95 -9.85 14.79
N VAL A 45 -21.07 -10.53 14.57
CA VAL A 45 -22.09 -10.31 13.55
C VAL A 45 -23.13 -9.27 13.99
N PHE A 46 -23.50 -8.38 13.07
CA PHE A 46 -24.67 -7.53 13.19
C PHE A 46 -25.70 -7.90 12.12
N LYS A 47 -26.97 -7.67 12.42
CA LYS A 47 -28.08 -7.84 11.49
C LYS A 47 -28.87 -6.55 11.34
N SER A 48 -29.20 -6.22 10.10
CA SER A 48 -30.20 -5.23 9.72
C SER A 48 -31.40 -5.95 9.12
N THR A 49 -32.60 -5.39 9.35
CA THR A 49 -33.86 -5.87 8.73
C THR A 49 -34.60 -4.75 7.99
N ASP A 50 -33.98 -3.57 7.93
CA ASP A 50 -34.53 -2.33 7.37
C ASP A 50 -33.66 -1.78 6.22
N GLY A 51 -32.86 -2.63 5.58
CA GLY A 51 -32.03 -2.25 4.44
C GLY A 51 -30.82 -1.42 4.83
N ALA A 52 -30.14 -1.79 5.91
CA ALA A 52 -28.97 -1.12 6.48
C ALA A 52 -29.24 0.31 7.00
N THR A 53 -30.49 0.64 7.33
CA THR A 53 -30.82 1.89 8.03
C THR A 53 -30.42 1.80 9.50
N SER A 54 -30.60 0.63 10.12
CA SER A 54 -30.11 0.36 11.46
C SER A 54 -29.60 -1.07 11.61
N TRP A 55 -28.68 -1.26 12.56
CA TRP A 55 -28.03 -2.51 12.86
C TRP A 55 -28.22 -2.90 14.32
N SER A 56 -28.35 -4.20 14.56
CA SER A 56 -28.44 -4.78 15.90
C SER A 56 -27.47 -5.98 16.03
N PRO A 57 -26.85 -6.21 17.19
CA PRO A 57 -25.98 -7.36 17.40
C PRO A 57 -26.74 -8.69 17.19
N ALA A 58 -26.13 -9.62 16.47
CA ALA A 58 -26.68 -10.93 16.14
C ALA A 58 -25.68 -12.05 16.53
N ASN A 59 -25.28 -12.07 17.80
CA ASN A 59 -24.07 -12.78 18.29
C ASN A 59 -24.32 -13.81 19.39
N SER A 60 -25.57 -14.16 19.68
CA SER A 60 -25.85 -15.06 20.79
C SER A 60 -25.21 -16.43 20.57
N GLY A 61 -24.43 -16.90 21.55
CA GLY A 61 -23.68 -18.16 21.43
C GLY A 61 -22.30 -18.04 20.77
N MET A 62 -21.91 -16.85 20.28
CA MET A 62 -20.55 -16.56 19.83
C MET A 62 -19.69 -16.15 21.04
N ALA A 63 -18.57 -16.85 21.25
CA ALA A 63 -17.56 -16.51 22.26
C ALA A 63 -16.41 -15.68 21.66
N THR A 64 -16.28 -15.67 20.33
CA THR A 64 -15.35 -14.80 19.61
C THR A 64 -16.06 -13.56 19.07
N SER A 65 -15.34 -12.45 19.01
CA SER A 65 -15.81 -11.18 18.45
C SER A 65 -15.27 -10.91 17.05
N TRP A 66 -14.35 -11.75 16.55
CA TRP A 66 -13.70 -11.60 15.25
C TRP A 66 -14.37 -12.53 14.23
N VAL A 67 -15.10 -11.92 13.30
CA VAL A 67 -15.80 -12.62 12.20
C VAL A 67 -15.12 -12.24 10.89
N PHE A 68 -14.65 -13.23 10.15
CA PHE A 68 -13.99 -13.02 8.86
C PHE A 68 -14.97 -13.00 7.71
N ASP A 69 -15.98 -13.87 7.74
CA ASP A 69 -16.94 -14.02 6.65
C ASP A 69 -18.32 -14.48 7.15
N VAL A 70 -19.37 -14.18 6.40
CA VAL A 70 -20.76 -14.54 6.67
C VAL A 70 -21.45 -14.97 5.37
N ALA A 71 -21.97 -16.19 5.35
CA ALA A 71 -22.71 -16.75 4.21
C ALA A 71 -24.15 -17.12 4.59
N VAL A 72 -25.10 -16.82 3.70
CA VAL A 72 -26.53 -17.13 3.88
C VAL A 72 -26.94 -18.22 2.89
N ASP A 73 -27.66 -19.23 3.37
CA ASP A 73 -28.27 -20.25 2.50
C ASP A 73 -29.37 -19.61 1.65
N ALA A 74 -29.20 -19.67 0.33
CA ALA A 74 -30.10 -19.03 -0.61
C ALA A 74 -31.51 -19.64 -0.67
N SER A 75 -31.63 -20.93 -0.32
CA SER A 75 -32.91 -21.64 -0.26
C SER A 75 -33.61 -21.46 1.09
N ASN A 76 -32.84 -21.23 2.16
CA ASN A 76 -33.35 -21.07 3.52
C ASN A 76 -32.54 -20.01 4.29
N PRO A 77 -32.91 -18.72 4.18
CA PRO A 77 -32.17 -17.62 4.80
C PRO A 77 -32.13 -17.61 6.33
N ALA A 78 -32.93 -18.46 6.99
CA ALA A 78 -32.77 -18.70 8.43
C ALA A 78 -31.45 -19.44 8.73
N THR A 79 -30.88 -20.15 7.76
CA THR A 79 -29.59 -20.81 7.88
C THR A 79 -28.47 -19.86 7.47
N VAL A 80 -27.62 -19.50 8.42
CA VAL A 80 -26.50 -18.57 8.23
C VAL A 80 -25.24 -19.20 8.80
N TYR A 81 -24.11 -18.99 8.14
CA TYR A 81 -22.80 -19.47 8.55
C TYR A 81 -21.87 -18.29 8.80
N ALA A 82 -21.01 -18.39 9.81
CA ALA A 82 -20.01 -17.37 10.14
C ALA A 82 -18.64 -18.01 10.31
N GLY A 83 -17.67 -17.56 9.51
CA GLY A 83 -16.26 -17.90 9.65
C GLY A 83 -15.61 -17.05 10.75
N THR A 84 -14.96 -17.68 11.72
CA THR A 84 -14.45 -16.97 12.91
C THR A 84 -12.98 -17.22 13.20
N SER A 85 -12.38 -16.37 14.02
CA SER A 85 -10.95 -16.43 14.35
C SER A 85 -10.54 -17.60 15.26
N SER A 86 -11.43 -18.07 16.12
CA SER A 86 -11.06 -19.01 17.19
C SER A 86 -12.09 -20.10 17.47
N GLN A 87 -13.30 -20.00 16.92
CA GLN A 87 -14.35 -21.00 17.08
C GLN A 87 -14.60 -21.81 15.81
N GLY A 88 -13.77 -21.66 14.78
CA GLY A 88 -13.99 -22.29 13.48
C GLY A 88 -15.21 -21.72 12.77
N LEU A 89 -16.00 -22.61 12.16
CA LEU A 89 -17.24 -22.26 11.50
C LEU A 89 -18.41 -22.37 12.48
N LEU A 90 -19.19 -21.29 12.59
CA LEU A 90 -20.44 -21.28 13.33
C LEU A 90 -21.63 -21.34 12.37
N LYS A 91 -22.71 -21.99 12.80
CA LYS A 91 -23.98 -22.09 12.10
C LYS A 91 -25.12 -21.59 12.98
N SER A 92 -25.98 -20.77 12.39
CA SER A 92 -27.29 -20.38 12.90
C SER A 92 -28.37 -21.00 12.03
N THR A 93 -29.51 -21.38 12.63
CA THR A 93 -30.71 -21.87 11.94
C THR A 93 -31.95 -21.01 12.22
N ASP A 94 -31.75 -19.87 12.87
CA ASP A 94 -32.78 -18.90 13.28
C ASP A 94 -32.47 -17.48 12.77
N GLY A 95 -31.65 -17.38 11.72
CA GLY A 95 -31.32 -16.14 11.03
C GLY A 95 -30.40 -15.22 11.85
N GLY A 96 -29.42 -15.79 12.56
CA GLY A 96 -28.44 -15.08 13.40
C GLY A 96 -28.91 -14.84 14.84
N GLY A 97 -30.00 -15.47 15.26
CA GLY A 97 -30.50 -15.38 16.65
C GLY A 97 -29.61 -16.14 17.63
N SER A 98 -29.14 -17.32 17.24
CA SER A 98 -28.20 -18.15 17.99
C SER A 98 -27.23 -18.92 17.09
N TRP A 99 -26.02 -19.16 17.58
CA TRP A 99 -24.93 -19.76 16.82
C TRP A 99 -24.37 -21.01 17.52
N THR A 100 -24.04 -22.03 16.72
CA THR A 100 -23.45 -23.29 17.19
C THR A 100 -22.25 -23.69 16.32
N PRO A 101 -21.14 -24.18 16.89
CA PRO A 101 -19.99 -24.61 16.10
C PRO A 101 -20.27 -25.89 15.29
N VAL A 102 -19.80 -25.92 14.04
CA VAL A 102 -19.98 -27.04 13.10
C VAL A 102 -18.62 -27.49 12.52
N ASN A 103 -17.72 -27.92 13.40
CA ASN A 103 -16.29 -28.11 13.09
C ASN A 103 -15.83 -29.56 12.96
N ASN A 104 -16.74 -30.54 12.90
CA ASN A 104 -16.34 -31.95 12.86
C ASN A 104 -15.54 -32.24 11.56
N GLY A 105 -14.24 -32.54 11.68
CA GLY A 105 -13.34 -32.71 10.55
C GLY A 105 -12.67 -31.42 10.04
N LEU A 106 -13.04 -30.25 10.60
CA LEU A 106 -12.25 -29.03 10.46
C LEU A 106 -11.21 -28.98 11.58
N PRO A 107 -9.97 -28.56 11.31
CA PRO A 107 -9.10 -28.10 12.39
C PRO A 107 -9.81 -26.93 13.06
N ALA A 108 -10.00 -26.99 14.38
CA ALA A 108 -10.65 -25.91 15.13
C ALA A 108 -9.73 -24.67 15.16
N SER A 109 -9.73 -23.91 14.07
CA SER A 109 -8.85 -22.77 13.77
C SER A 109 -9.58 -21.71 12.93
N GLN A 110 -8.86 -20.68 12.50
CA GLN A 110 -9.39 -19.55 11.73
C GLN A 110 -10.05 -20.00 10.42
N VAL A 111 -11.35 -19.71 10.27
CA VAL A 111 -12.11 -19.88 9.02
C VAL A 111 -12.28 -18.51 8.37
N HIS A 112 -11.60 -18.30 7.26
CA HIS A 112 -11.51 -17.01 6.57
C HIS A 112 -12.60 -16.81 5.51
N ALA A 113 -13.07 -17.90 4.90
CA ALA A 113 -14.04 -17.84 3.82
C ALA A 113 -15.06 -18.97 3.93
N VAL A 114 -16.31 -18.70 3.58
CA VAL A 114 -17.42 -19.65 3.62
C VAL A 114 -18.28 -19.44 2.39
N ALA A 115 -18.49 -20.50 1.60
CA ALA A 115 -19.39 -20.45 0.45
C ALA A 115 -20.41 -21.59 0.52
N VAL A 116 -21.70 -21.22 0.49
CA VAL A 116 -22.83 -22.17 0.42
C VAL A 116 -23.26 -22.28 -1.04
N ASP A 117 -23.36 -23.51 -1.55
CA ASP A 117 -23.83 -23.75 -2.92
C ASP A 117 -25.30 -23.34 -3.06
N PRO A 118 -25.63 -22.35 -3.90
CA PRO A 118 -26.98 -21.80 -3.98
C PRO A 118 -28.00 -22.78 -4.57
N ALA A 119 -27.56 -23.77 -5.36
CA ALA A 119 -28.43 -24.80 -5.92
C ALA A 119 -28.48 -26.06 -5.03
N HIS A 120 -27.45 -26.30 -4.23
CA HIS A 120 -27.33 -27.48 -3.37
C HIS A 120 -26.82 -27.11 -1.97
N PRO A 121 -27.64 -26.52 -1.08
CA PRO A 121 -27.22 -25.94 0.20
C PRO A 121 -26.58 -26.92 1.20
N MET A 122 -26.70 -28.23 0.95
CA MET A 122 -25.95 -29.26 1.68
C MET A 122 -24.45 -29.23 1.38
N THR A 123 -24.05 -28.67 0.24
CA THR A 123 -22.66 -28.50 -0.17
C THR A 123 -22.14 -27.14 0.29
N ILE A 124 -21.10 -27.15 1.12
CA ILE A 124 -20.49 -25.95 1.66
C ILE A 124 -18.98 -26.08 1.56
N TRP A 125 -18.32 -24.98 1.23
CA TRP A 125 -16.86 -24.87 1.22
C TRP A 125 -16.40 -23.94 2.33
N ALA A 126 -15.31 -24.30 3.00
CA ALA A 126 -14.67 -23.49 4.03
C ALA A 126 -13.19 -23.31 3.72
N GLY A 127 -12.74 -22.06 3.68
CA GLY A 127 -11.36 -21.67 3.49
C GLY A 127 -10.68 -21.37 4.82
N LEU A 128 -9.58 -22.07 5.09
CA LEU A 128 -8.79 -21.91 6.32
C LEU A 128 -7.32 -21.68 5.94
N VAL A 129 -6.51 -21.24 6.92
CA VAL A 129 -5.04 -21.25 6.81
C VAL A 129 -4.50 -22.65 6.52
N ALA A 130 -5.13 -23.68 7.09
CA ALA A 130 -4.72 -25.06 6.92
C ALA A 130 -5.07 -25.64 5.54
N GLY A 131 -6.09 -25.10 4.86
CA GLY A 131 -6.60 -25.71 3.64
C GLY A 131 -8.01 -25.30 3.25
N LEU A 132 -8.41 -25.80 2.08
CA LEU A 132 -9.78 -25.83 1.59
C LEU A 132 -10.47 -27.10 2.08
N TYR A 133 -11.62 -26.94 2.72
CA TYR A 133 -12.46 -28.03 3.20
C TYR A 133 -13.83 -28.00 2.54
N LYS A 134 -14.41 -29.18 2.35
CA LYS A 134 -15.75 -29.36 1.78
C LYS A 134 -16.63 -30.15 2.75
N SER A 135 -17.87 -29.71 2.91
CA SER A 135 -18.96 -30.47 3.50
C SER A 135 -20.01 -30.76 2.43
N THR A 136 -20.65 -31.93 2.53
CA THR A 136 -21.82 -32.32 1.71
C THR A 136 -23.03 -32.64 2.59
N ASP A 137 -22.98 -32.22 3.86
CA ASP A 137 -23.99 -32.45 4.90
C ASP A 137 -24.29 -31.17 5.70
N ALA A 138 -24.27 -30.02 5.01
CA ALA A 138 -24.57 -28.70 5.56
C ALA A 138 -23.74 -28.29 6.78
N GLY A 139 -22.47 -28.73 6.81
CA GLY A 139 -21.47 -28.45 7.84
C GLY A 139 -21.36 -29.50 8.94
N ALA A 140 -22.12 -30.59 8.90
CA ALA A 140 -22.07 -31.61 9.96
C ALA A 140 -20.74 -32.41 9.96
N SER A 141 -20.08 -32.54 8.81
CA SER A 141 -18.72 -33.06 8.68
C SER A 141 -17.96 -32.43 7.52
N TRP A 142 -16.63 -32.41 7.65
CA TRP A 142 -15.73 -31.77 6.72
C TRP A 142 -14.61 -32.68 6.28
N VAL A 143 -14.28 -32.58 4.99
CA VAL A 143 -13.17 -33.31 4.38
C VAL A 143 -12.17 -32.29 3.83
N LEU A 144 -10.90 -32.45 4.22
CA LEU A 144 -9.80 -31.67 3.64
C LEU A 144 -9.74 -31.99 2.15
N HIS A 145 -9.77 -30.96 1.34
CA HIS A 145 -9.77 -31.07 -0.10
C HIS A 145 -8.43 -30.64 -0.72
N ARG A 146 -7.79 -29.64 -0.11
CA ARG A 146 -6.49 -29.13 -0.54
C ARG A 146 -5.82 -28.40 0.62
N SER A 147 -4.52 -28.60 0.79
CA SER A 147 -3.70 -27.82 1.73
C SER A 147 -3.30 -26.47 1.14
N GLY A 148 -3.09 -25.48 2.01
CA GLY A 148 -2.72 -24.11 1.63
C GLY A 148 -3.76 -23.11 2.09
N PHE A 149 -3.31 -21.88 2.39
CA PHE A 149 -4.20 -20.87 2.96
C PHE A 149 -5.18 -20.37 1.89
N ILE A 150 -6.46 -20.60 2.14
CA ILE A 150 -7.57 -20.07 1.34
C ILE A 150 -8.11 -18.80 1.99
N GLY A 151 -8.03 -17.68 1.27
CA GLY A 151 -8.49 -16.38 1.72
C GLY A 151 -9.93 -16.05 1.34
N ASP A 152 -10.41 -16.57 0.19
CA ASP A 152 -11.77 -16.33 -0.29
C ASP A 152 -12.27 -17.47 -1.20
N LEU A 153 -13.60 -17.60 -1.34
CA LEU A 153 -14.27 -18.66 -2.10
C LEU A 153 -15.50 -18.14 -2.83
N ALA A 154 -15.65 -18.54 -4.09
CA ALA A 154 -16.87 -18.30 -4.87
C ALA A 154 -17.32 -19.55 -5.63
N ILE A 155 -18.62 -19.84 -5.57
CA ILE A 155 -19.26 -20.96 -6.28
C ILE A 155 -20.03 -20.36 -7.45
N ASP A 156 -19.85 -20.92 -8.65
CA ASP A 156 -20.64 -20.53 -9.81
C ASP A 156 -22.13 -20.86 -9.57
N PRO A 157 -23.02 -19.85 -9.55
CA PRO A 157 -24.42 -20.06 -9.23
C PRO A 157 -25.20 -20.84 -10.32
N LEU A 158 -24.65 -20.93 -11.54
CA LEU A 158 -25.24 -21.69 -12.65
C LEU A 158 -24.60 -23.07 -12.82
N ALA A 159 -23.46 -23.31 -12.18
CA ALA A 159 -22.74 -24.57 -12.25
C ALA A 159 -22.03 -24.90 -10.93
N SER A 160 -22.74 -25.54 -9.99
CA SER A 160 -22.23 -25.97 -8.67
C SER A 160 -20.91 -26.77 -8.67
N SER A 161 -20.53 -27.38 -9.79
CA SER A 161 -19.24 -28.07 -9.92
C SER A 161 -18.06 -27.13 -10.18
N THR A 162 -18.34 -25.87 -10.51
CA THR A 162 -17.34 -24.83 -10.75
C THR A 162 -17.17 -23.98 -9.50
N VAL A 163 -15.95 -24.01 -8.93
CA VAL A 163 -15.60 -23.26 -7.72
C VAL A 163 -14.27 -22.57 -7.93
N TYR A 164 -14.18 -21.34 -7.45
CA TYR A 164 -12.98 -20.53 -7.46
C TYR A 164 -12.51 -20.30 -6.03
N ALA A 165 -11.21 -20.41 -5.80
CA ALA A 165 -10.61 -20.19 -4.49
C ALA A 165 -9.44 -19.22 -4.61
N GLY A 166 -9.46 -18.16 -3.79
CA GLY A 166 -8.34 -17.25 -3.60
C GLY A 166 -7.33 -17.85 -2.65
N VAL A 167 -6.07 -17.95 -3.06
CA VAL A 167 -4.98 -18.54 -2.25
C VAL A 167 -4.05 -17.44 -1.74
N LEU A 168 -3.77 -17.46 -0.44
CA LEU A 168 -2.87 -16.54 0.25
C LEU A 168 -1.52 -17.23 0.55
N GLY A 169 -0.42 -16.53 0.30
CA GLY A 169 0.96 -17.03 0.49
C GLY A 169 1.56 -17.78 -0.71
N GLY A 170 2.90 -17.75 -0.84
CA GLY A 170 3.63 -18.34 -1.98
C GLY A 170 3.51 -17.51 -3.26
N LEU A 171 3.30 -18.17 -4.41
CA LEU A 171 3.07 -17.51 -5.72
C LEU A 171 1.66 -16.91 -5.88
N GLY A 172 0.82 -16.94 -4.85
CA GLY A 172 -0.54 -16.36 -4.85
C GLY A 172 -1.48 -16.89 -5.96
N GLY A 173 -2.69 -16.33 -6.05
CA GLY A 173 -3.56 -16.45 -7.23
C GLY A 173 -4.91 -17.14 -7.00
N VAL A 174 -5.59 -17.44 -8.11
CA VAL A 174 -6.91 -18.09 -8.14
C VAL A 174 -6.78 -19.53 -8.61
N LEU A 175 -7.32 -20.45 -7.82
CA LEU A 175 -7.54 -21.82 -8.23
C LEU A 175 -8.97 -21.98 -8.76
N LYS A 176 -9.13 -22.79 -9.80
CA LYS A 176 -10.43 -23.17 -10.34
C LYS A 176 -10.58 -24.68 -10.36
N THR A 177 -11.76 -25.14 -10.00
CA THR A 177 -12.26 -26.48 -10.35
C THR A 177 -13.49 -26.34 -11.23
N THR A 178 -13.79 -27.36 -12.03
CA THR A 178 -15.03 -27.50 -12.81
C THR A 178 -15.74 -28.83 -12.55
N ASP A 179 -15.20 -29.66 -11.65
CA ASP A 179 -15.66 -31.02 -11.36
C ASP A 179 -15.97 -31.25 -9.88
N GLY A 180 -16.37 -30.18 -9.18
CA GLY A 180 -16.74 -30.19 -7.78
C GLY A 180 -15.56 -30.37 -6.84
N GLY A 181 -14.36 -30.01 -7.32
CA GLY A 181 -13.08 -29.97 -6.61
C GLY A 181 -12.16 -31.17 -6.84
N ARG A 182 -12.59 -32.20 -7.58
CA ARG A 182 -11.76 -33.39 -7.81
C ARG A 182 -10.42 -33.04 -8.46
N HIS A 183 -10.42 -32.05 -9.36
CA HIS A 183 -9.22 -31.45 -9.90
C HIS A 183 -9.26 -29.94 -9.78
N TRP A 184 -8.09 -29.37 -9.45
CA TRP A 184 -7.89 -27.93 -9.37
C TRP A 184 -6.78 -27.53 -10.32
N SER A 185 -7.10 -26.60 -11.21
CA SER A 185 -6.15 -25.94 -12.09
C SER A 185 -5.77 -24.59 -11.49
N GLN A 186 -4.47 -24.33 -11.37
CA GLN A 186 -3.96 -22.99 -11.11
C GLN A 186 -4.12 -22.16 -12.38
N ARG A 187 -4.68 -20.96 -12.26
CA ARG A 187 -4.82 -20.04 -13.38
C ARG A 187 -3.58 -19.14 -13.49
N PRO A 188 -3.13 -18.74 -14.70
CA PRO A 188 -1.83 -18.12 -14.91
C PRO A 188 -1.60 -16.90 -14.01
N THR A 189 -0.56 -17.02 -13.18
CA THR A 189 -0.12 -16.09 -12.14
C THR A 189 0.80 -15.04 -12.71
N LEU A 190 0.25 -13.90 -13.13
CA LEU A 190 0.91 -12.59 -13.08
C LEU A 190 -0.16 -11.54 -12.84
N LEU A 191 -0.92 -11.69 -11.75
CA LEU A 191 -1.68 -10.56 -11.20
C LEU A 191 -0.71 -9.79 -10.30
N PRO A 192 -0.34 -8.53 -10.63
CA PRO A 192 0.41 -7.67 -9.72
C PRO A 192 -0.27 -7.59 -8.35
N GLY A 193 0.50 -7.72 -7.27
CA GLY A 193 -0.03 -7.75 -5.89
C GLY A 193 -0.26 -9.18 -5.41
N ASN A 194 0.73 -9.72 -4.68
CA ASN A 194 0.93 -11.15 -4.45
C ASN A 194 -0.04 -11.82 -3.44
N ASN A 195 -1.26 -11.29 -3.28
CA ASN A 195 -2.32 -11.85 -2.46
C ASN A 195 -3.66 -11.60 -3.17
N GLY A 196 -4.33 -12.66 -3.63
CA GLY A 196 -5.74 -12.55 -4.01
C GLY A 196 -6.56 -12.46 -2.73
N TYR A 197 -7.09 -11.28 -2.43
CA TYR A 197 -7.82 -11.02 -1.19
C TYR A 197 -9.31 -11.34 -1.30
N ALA A 198 -9.90 -11.20 -2.49
CA ALA A 198 -11.31 -11.49 -2.73
C ALA A 198 -11.53 -12.00 -4.16
N VAL A 199 -12.43 -12.97 -4.35
CA VAL A 199 -12.85 -13.53 -5.63
C VAL A 199 -14.37 -13.43 -5.75
N ALA A 200 -14.87 -12.70 -6.74
CA ALA A 200 -16.29 -12.55 -7.01
C ALA A 200 -16.65 -13.04 -8.41
N ILE A 201 -17.84 -13.63 -8.56
CA ILE A 201 -18.39 -14.09 -9.85
C ILE A 201 -19.55 -13.18 -10.23
N ALA A 202 -19.60 -12.73 -11.49
CA ALA A 202 -20.73 -11.97 -11.99
C ALA A 202 -21.98 -12.89 -12.05
N PRO A 203 -23.08 -12.60 -11.33
CA PRO A 203 -24.19 -13.55 -11.15
C PRO A 203 -24.92 -13.97 -12.43
N ALA A 204 -24.94 -13.08 -13.44
CA ALA A 204 -25.62 -13.32 -14.71
C ALA A 204 -24.68 -13.78 -15.84
N MET A 205 -23.37 -13.74 -15.61
CA MET A 205 -22.34 -14.12 -16.59
C MET A 205 -21.21 -14.84 -15.85
N PRO A 206 -21.34 -16.15 -15.54
CA PRO A 206 -20.37 -16.82 -14.65
C PRO A 206 -18.96 -17.01 -15.23
N SER A 207 -18.77 -16.75 -16.53
CA SER A 207 -17.44 -16.62 -17.13
C SER A 207 -16.77 -15.28 -16.79
N THR A 208 -17.54 -14.30 -16.31
CA THR A 208 -17.01 -13.02 -15.84
C THR A 208 -16.69 -13.10 -14.35
N LEU A 209 -15.41 -12.93 -14.02
CA LEU A 209 -14.88 -12.99 -12.66
C LEU A 209 -14.21 -11.67 -12.31
N TYR A 210 -14.18 -11.34 -11.03
CA TYR A 210 -13.41 -10.23 -10.49
C TYR A 210 -12.55 -10.72 -9.33
N VAL A 211 -11.31 -10.23 -9.27
CA VAL A 211 -10.38 -10.52 -8.17
C VAL A 211 -9.82 -9.22 -7.65
N GLY A 212 -9.99 -8.97 -6.35
CA GLY A 212 -9.31 -7.91 -5.64
C GLY A 212 -7.95 -8.39 -5.16
N THR A 213 -6.90 -7.65 -5.51
CA THR A 213 -5.51 -7.90 -5.11
C THR A 213 -4.89 -6.64 -4.52
N GLY A 214 -3.68 -6.76 -3.98
CA GLY A 214 -2.88 -5.59 -3.59
C GLY A 214 -2.50 -4.67 -4.77
N GLY A 215 -2.58 -5.13 -6.02
CA GLY A 215 -2.37 -4.32 -7.23
C GLY A 215 -3.66 -3.91 -7.94
N GLY A 216 -4.80 -4.08 -7.26
CA GLY A 216 -6.11 -3.65 -7.73
C GLY A 216 -7.08 -4.75 -8.11
N VAL A 217 -8.13 -4.37 -8.83
CA VAL A 217 -9.22 -5.25 -9.26
C VAL A 217 -8.95 -5.71 -10.69
N PHE A 218 -8.95 -7.02 -10.88
CA PHE A 218 -8.77 -7.66 -12.17
C PHE A 218 -10.06 -8.35 -12.58
N GLN A 219 -10.46 -8.18 -13.83
CA GLN A 219 -11.59 -8.85 -14.45
C GLN A 219 -11.10 -9.96 -15.37
N SER A 220 -11.75 -11.11 -15.31
CA SER A 220 -11.71 -12.13 -16.36
C SER A 220 -13.09 -12.19 -17.02
N VAL A 221 -13.15 -12.48 -18.32
CA VAL A 221 -14.41 -12.71 -19.06
C VAL A 221 -14.53 -14.14 -19.60
N ASP A 222 -13.50 -14.95 -19.39
CA ASP A 222 -13.33 -16.31 -19.91
C ASP A 222 -13.22 -17.38 -18.80
N GLY A 223 -13.70 -17.06 -17.59
CA GLY A 223 -13.73 -17.97 -16.47
C GLY A 223 -12.36 -18.17 -15.82
N GLY A 224 -11.53 -17.13 -15.84
CA GLY A 224 -10.24 -17.04 -15.16
C GLY A 224 -9.05 -17.48 -15.99
N ASP A 225 -9.21 -17.67 -17.30
CA ASP A 225 -8.14 -18.10 -18.21
C ASP A 225 -7.22 -16.93 -18.57
N ALA A 226 -7.80 -15.74 -18.76
CA ALA A 226 -7.10 -14.47 -18.89
C ALA A 226 -7.71 -13.42 -17.96
N TRP A 227 -6.88 -12.46 -17.55
CA TRP A 227 -7.25 -11.36 -16.65
C TRP A 227 -6.82 -10.03 -17.25
N ALA A 228 -7.68 -9.02 -17.12
CA ALA A 228 -7.41 -7.64 -17.48
C ALA A 228 -7.66 -6.74 -16.24
N PRO A 229 -6.80 -5.75 -15.96
CA PRO A 229 -7.05 -4.80 -14.89
C PRO A 229 -8.28 -3.95 -15.21
N VAL A 230 -9.16 -3.76 -14.23
CA VAL A 230 -10.34 -2.88 -14.29
C VAL A 230 -10.28 -1.83 -13.18
N ASN A 231 -9.14 -1.12 -13.15
CA ASN A 231 -8.80 -0.16 -12.11
C ASN A 231 -9.27 1.28 -12.40
N GLN A 232 -10.04 1.50 -13.46
CA GLN A 232 -10.48 2.84 -13.83
C GLN A 232 -11.40 3.43 -12.75
N GLY A 233 -10.94 4.49 -12.08
CA GLY A 233 -11.65 5.13 -10.96
C GLY A 233 -11.44 4.46 -9.59
N LEU A 234 -10.55 3.48 -9.49
CA LEU A 234 -10.13 2.88 -8.22
C LEU A 234 -8.78 3.46 -7.81
N ASN A 235 -8.77 4.38 -6.83
CA ASN A 235 -7.55 4.95 -6.22
C ASN A 235 -6.86 3.89 -5.35
N LEU A 236 -6.06 3.04 -6.01
CA LEU A 236 -5.50 1.82 -5.42
C LEU A 236 -4.01 1.89 -5.10
N ALA A 237 -3.43 3.06 -5.05
CA ALA A 237 -2.00 3.20 -4.91
C ALA A 237 -1.69 4.17 -3.78
N LEU A 238 -1.34 3.68 -2.59
CA LEU A 238 -0.48 4.50 -1.74
C LEU A 238 0.75 4.83 -2.59
N CYS A 239 1.02 6.12 -2.75
CA CYS A 239 2.15 6.56 -3.52
C CYS A 239 3.31 6.78 -2.53
N ASP A 240 4.27 5.86 -2.55
CA ASP A 240 5.40 5.84 -1.62
C ASP A 240 6.43 6.92 -1.95
N ASP A 241 6.58 7.24 -3.24
CA ASP A 241 7.57 8.20 -3.72
C ASP A 241 7.18 8.85 -5.05
N VAL A 242 7.66 10.07 -5.29
CA VAL A 242 7.43 10.85 -6.51
C VAL A 242 8.72 11.58 -6.89
N VAL A 243 9.19 11.32 -8.10
CA VAL A 243 10.44 11.88 -8.63
C VAL A 243 10.25 12.47 -10.02
N LYS A 244 10.83 13.64 -10.29
CA LYS A 244 10.84 14.25 -11.63
C LYS A 244 12.03 13.73 -12.43
N ASP A 245 11.84 13.55 -13.74
CA ASP A 245 12.96 13.34 -14.66
C ASP A 245 13.83 14.60 -14.76
N PRO A 246 15.14 14.56 -14.46
CA PRO A 246 16.00 15.72 -14.64
C PRO A 246 16.36 15.97 -16.12
N ALA A 247 15.97 15.10 -17.05
CA ALA A 247 16.19 15.28 -18.48
C ALA A 247 15.17 16.23 -19.15
N ASP A 248 14.00 16.48 -18.54
CA ASP A 248 12.99 17.40 -19.07
C ASP A 248 12.06 18.01 -17.99
N ASP A 249 11.25 19.00 -18.36
CA ASP A 249 10.41 19.78 -17.43
C ASP A 249 8.95 19.31 -17.33
N VAL A 250 8.63 18.14 -17.87
CA VAL A 250 7.23 17.66 -17.94
C VAL A 250 7.04 16.23 -17.45
N THR A 251 8.12 15.45 -17.38
CA THR A 251 8.08 14.04 -17.01
C THR A 251 8.22 13.86 -15.51
N ILE A 252 7.26 13.15 -14.91
CA ILE A 252 7.24 12.81 -13.48
C ILE A 252 6.96 11.31 -13.37
N TYR A 253 7.57 10.66 -12.38
CA TYR A 253 7.35 9.26 -12.05
C TYR A 253 6.81 9.14 -10.62
N ALA A 254 5.88 8.22 -10.41
CA ALA A 254 5.31 7.90 -9.12
C ALA A 254 5.52 6.41 -8.82
N ALA A 255 6.08 6.13 -7.65
CA ALA A 255 6.16 4.80 -7.06
C ALA A 255 4.84 4.51 -6.34
N THR A 256 4.29 3.32 -6.55
CA THR A 256 3.01 2.95 -5.95
C THR A 256 3.04 1.56 -5.33
N ASP A 257 2.27 1.42 -4.26
CA ASP A 257 1.91 0.15 -3.67
C ASP A 257 1.06 -0.66 -4.66
N GLY A 258 1.68 -1.68 -5.28
CA GLY A 258 1.00 -2.70 -6.08
C GLY A 258 0.66 -2.28 -7.51
N GLY A 259 0.56 -0.98 -7.79
CA GLY A 259 0.36 -0.43 -9.13
C GLY A 259 1.63 -0.32 -9.97
N GLY A 260 2.81 -0.47 -9.36
CA GLY A 260 4.10 -0.34 -10.03
C GLY A 260 4.56 1.12 -10.16
N VAL A 261 5.22 1.44 -11.26
CA VAL A 261 5.62 2.81 -11.59
C VAL A 261 4.59 3.43 -12.52
N PHE A 262 4.13 4.64 -12.19
CA PHE A 262 3.35 5.48 -13.10
C PHE A 262 4.23 6.60 -13.64
N ARG A 263 3.98 7.00 -14.89
CA ARG A 263 4.67 8.07 -15.58
C ARG A 263 3.67 9.09 -16.10
N SER A 264 3.93 10.36 -15.81
CA SER A 264 3.29 11.51 -16.44
C SER A 264 4.25 12.17 -17.42
N THR A 265 3.72 12.76 -18.49
CA THR A 265 4.50 13.56 -19.47
C THR A 265 3.93 14.96 -19.69
N ASP A 266 3.04 15.38 -18.79
CA ASP A 266 2.29 16.62 -18.84
C ASP A 266 2.19 17.29 -17.44
N ARG A 267 3.27 17.19 -16.66
CA ARG A 267 3.40 17.78 -15.30
C ARG A 267 2.41 17.22 -14.28
N GLY A 268 2.13 15.93 -14.36
CA GLY A 268 1.25 15.24 -13.44
C GLY A 268 -0.23 15.37 -13.78
N GLN A 269 -0.61 15.97 -14.92
CA GLN A 269 -2.01 16.12 -15.35
C GLN A 269 -2.64 14.85 -15.93
N THR A 270 -1.83 13.92 -16.43
CA THR A 270 -2.21 12.54 -16.77
C THR A 270 -1.09 11.57 -16.39
N TRP A 271 -1.46 10.35 -15.98
CA TRP A 271 -0.56 9.30 -15.54
C TRP A 271 -0.85 8.02 -16.33
N HIS A 272 0.21 7.34 -16.75
CA HIS A 272 0.15 6.06 -17.41
C HIS A 272 1.06 5.07 -16.71
N ALA A 273 0.61 3.81 -16.58
CA ALA A 273 1.46 2.75 -16.05
C ALA A 273 2.71 2.56 -16.93
N ALA A 274 3.87 2.47 -16.29
CA ALA A 274 5.20 2.38 -16.91
C ALA A 274 5.92 1.13 -16.39
N ASN A 275 5.31 -0.04 -16.63
CA ASN A 275 5.64 -1.30 -15.94
C ASN A 275 6.20 -2.40 -16.85
N ASP A 276 6.52 -2.12 -18.12
CA ASP A 276 7.01 -3.17 -19.03
C ASP A 276 8.37 -3.70 -18.55
N GLY A 277 8.46 -5.02 -18.32
CA GLY A 277 9.63 -5.67 -17.71
C GLY A 277 9.81 -5.46 -16.20
N LEU A 278 8.91 -4.72 -15.54
CA LEU A 278 8.88 -4.60 -14.08
C LEU A 278 8.14 -5.81 -13.50
N GLY A 279 8.76 -6.55 -12.58
CA GLY A 279 8.22 -7.84 -12.10
C GLY A 279 6.93 -7.78 -11.26
N GLY A 280 6.29 -6.61 -11.14
CA GLY A 280 5.21 -6.34 -10.19
C GLY A 280 5.72 -6.22 -8.74
N GLY A 281 4.84 -5.82 -7.82
CA GLY A 281 5.18 -5.62 -6.40
C GLY A 281 5.00 -4.17 -5.94
N TRP A 282 5.28 -3.92 -4.65
CA TRP A 282 5.30 -2.57 -4.09
C TRP A 282 6.59 -1.89 -4.54
N VAL A 283 6.48 -0.70 -5.14
CA VAL A 283 7.64 0.11 -5.49
C VAL A 283 7.92 1.01 -4.31
N LEU A 284 9.00 0.73 -3.58
CA LEU A 284 9.29 1.37 -2.30
C LEU A 284 10.04 2.69 -2.44
N ASP A 285 10.79 2.86 -3.53
CA ASP A 285 11.62 4.05 -3.78
C ASP A 285 12.00 4.13 -5.26
N LEU A 286 12.08 5.35 -5.79
CA LEU A 286 12.58 5.62 -7.13
C LEU A 286 13.84 6.50 -7.08
N ALA A 287 14.88 6.07 -7.77
CA ALA A 287 16.08 6.88 -7.95
C ALA A 287 16.32 7.19 -9.43
N VAL A 288 16.45 8.48 -9.74
CA VAL A 288 16.66 8.98 -11.11
C VAL A 288 18.07 9.53 -11.25
N ALA A 289 18.79 9.09 -12.29
CA ALA A 289 20.14 9.60 -12.57
C ALA A 289 20.09 11.06 -13.03
N SER A 290 21.18 11.81 -12.80
CA SER A 290 21.31 13.22 -13.19
C SER A 290 21.21 13.46 -14.71
N SER A 291 21.01 14.74 -15.07
CA SER A 291 20.64 15.16 -16.42
C SER A 291 21.60 14.64 -17.50
N GLY A 292 21.03 14.00 -18.53
CA GLY A 292 21.75 13.38 -19.65
C GLY A 292 21.66 11.85 -19.71
N SER A 293 21.24 11.21 -18.61
CA SER A 293 20.91 9.78 -18.56
C SER A 293 19.41 9.60 -18.40
N ARG A 294 18.79 8.69 -19.16
CA ARG A 294 17.42 8.22 -18.94
C ARG A 294 17.35 7.04 -17.94
N ALA A 295 18.40 6.88 -17.14
CA ALA A 295 18.50 5.78 -16.21
C ALA A 295 17.67 6.05 -14.95
N LEU A 296 16.77 5.12 -14.66
CA LEU A 296 15.97 5.09 -13.45
C LEU A 296 16.11 3.74 -12.78
N TYR A 297 16.01 3.74 -11.46
CA TYR A 297 16.03 2.54 -10.64
C TYR A 297 14.80 2.53 -9.75
N ALA A 298 14.13 1.38 -9.70
CA ALA A 298 13.00 1.14 -8.84
C ALA A 298 13.39 0.07 -7.83
N SER A 299 13.31 0.38 -6.54
CA SER A 299 13.35 -0.66 -5.52
C SER A 299 11.96 -1.26 -5.36
N THR A 300 11.87 -2.58 -5.39
CA THR A 300 10.61 -3.30 -5.21
C THR A 300 10.76 -4.42 -4.20
N THR A 301 9.64 -4.95 -3.71
CA THR A 301 9.65 -6.17 -2.89
C THR A 301 10.20 -7.41 -3.60
N LEU A 302 10.35 -7.37 -4.93
CA LEU A 302 10.97 -8.42 -5.74
C LEU A 302 12.44 -8.15 -6.09
N GLY A 303 13.00 -7.03 -5.65
CA GLY A 303 14.37 -6.62 -5.95
C GLY A 303 14.45 -5.26 -6.64
N VAL A 304 15.65 -4.89 -7.06
CA VAL A 304 15.91 -3.64 -7.78
C VAL A 304 15.75 -3.87 -9.28
N TYR A 305 15.07 -2.94 -9.95
CA TYR A 305 14.92 -2.90 -11.40
C TYR A 305 15.56 -1.64 -11.95
N LYS A 306 16.11 -1.73 -13.16
CA LYS A 306 16.74 -0.63 -13.88
C LYS A 306 16.04 -0.41 -15.22
N SER A 307 15.70 0.84 -15.49
CA SER A 307 15.37 1.35 -16.81
C SER A 307 16.52 2.20 -17.33
N THR A 308 16.71 2.22 -18.65
CA THR A 308 17.66 3.11 -19.35
C THR A 308 16.97 4.00 -20.38
N ASP A 309 15.65 3.98 -20.42
CA ASP A 309 14.81 4.58 -21.47
C ASP A 309 13.65 5.41 -20.90
N GLY A 310 13.76 5.86 -19.65
CA GLY A 310 12.77 6.73 -19.01
C GLY A 310 11.52 5.95 -18.56
N ALA A 311 11.74 4.81 -17.90
CA ALA A 311 10.72 3.87 -17.45
C ALA A 311 9.87 3.26 -18.58
N ALA A 312 10.33 3.30 -19.84
CA ALA A 312 9.60 2.63 -20.92
C ALA A 312 9.77 1.11 -20.82
N THR A 313 10.96 0.63 -20.49
CA THR A 313 11.23 -0.78 -20.17
C THR A 313 12.13 -0.91 -18.94
N TRP A 314 11.95 -2.02 -18.22
CA TRP A 314 12.68 -2.37 -17.01
C TRP A 314 13.40 -3.71 -17.15
N SER A 315 14.54 -3.81 -16.47
CA SER A 315 15.35 -5.02 -16.37
C SER A 315 15.75 -5.29 -14.92
N HIS A 316 15.77 -6.56 -14.52
CA HIS A 316 16.11 -6.94 -13.16
C HIS A 316 17.60 -6.67 -12.86
N ALA A 317 17.89 -6.00 -11.74
CA ALA A 317 19.19 -5.45 -11.38
C ALA A 317 19.55 -5.73 -9.90
N SER A 318 19.35 -6.97 -9.45
CA SER A 318 19.51 -7.35 -8.03
C SER A 318 20.67 -8.31 -7.75
N ALA A 319 21.57 -8.57 -8.70
CA ALA A 319 22.62 -9.57 -8.51
C ALA A 319 23.53 -9.20 -7.34
N GLY A 320 23.62 -10.08 -6.33
CA GLY A 320 24.43 -9.85 -5.13
C GLY A 320 23.74 -9.07 -4.00
N LEU A 321 22.51 -8.56 -4.20
CA LEU A 321 21.70 -8.02 -3.09
C LEU A 321 21.22 -9.17 -2.20
N GLY A 322 21.37 -9.01 -0.89
CA GLY A 322 20.94 -10.00 0.11
C GLY A 322 19.48 -9.88 0.56
N GLY A 323 18.65 -9.12 -0.15
CA GLY A 323 17.25 -8.86 0.20
C GLY A 323 16.62 -7.80 -0.70
N TYR A 324 15.42 -7.34 -0.38
CA TYR A 324 14.78 -6.23 -1.08
C TYR A 324 15.27 -4.88 -0.50
N ALA A 325 15.55 -3.94 -1.40
CA ALA A 325 15.99 -2.59 -1.05
C ALA A 325 14.78 -1.77 -0.61
N LEU A 326 14.93 -1.01 0.47
CA LEU A 326 13.96 -0.04 1.00
C LEU A 326 14.20 1.37 0.46
N VAL A 327 15.45 1.67 0.06
CA VAL A 327 15.88 2.97 -0.44
C VAL A 327 17.07 2.80 -1.37
N LEU A 328 17.15 3.64 -2.39
CA LEU A 328 18.21 3.74 -3.37
C LEU A 328 18.77 5.17 -3.39
N ALA A 329 20.08 5.30 -3.53
CA ALA A 329 20.73 6.58 -3.78
C ALA A 329 21.74 6.44 -4.91
N ILE A 330 21.71 7.37 -5.87
CA ILE A 330 22.64 7.43 -7.00
C ILE A 330 23.69 8.49 -6.69
N ASP A 331 24.96 8.15 -6.84
CA ASP A 331 26.05 9.12 -6.74
C ASP A 331 25.88 10.18 -7.85
N PRO A 332 25.71 11.47 -7.48
CA PRO A 332 25.42 12.53 -8.44
C PRO A 332 26.60 12.84 -9.38
N SER A 333 27.83 12.51 -8.96
CA SER A 333 29.04 12.67 -9.77
C SER A 333 29.31 11.46 -10.68
N THR A 334 28.90 10.27 -10.24
CA THR A 334 29.18 8.99 -10.91
C THR A 334 27.92 8.12 -10.95
N PRO A 335 27.01 8.31 -11.93
CA PRO A 335 25.70 7.61 -11.94
C PRO A 335 25.73 6.08 -12.07
N THR A 336 26.91 5.48 -12.29
CA THR A 336 27.11 4.02 -12.20
C THR A 336 27.38 3.55 -10.77
N THR A 337 27.63 4.46 -9.84
CA THR A 337 27.76 4.18 -8.41
C THR A 337 26.41 4.38 -7.74
N LEU A 338 25.91 3.34 -7.10
CA LEU A 338 24.64 3.35 -6.38
C LEU A 338 24.80 2.72 -5.00
N TYR A 339 23.90 3.11 -4.11
CA TYR A 339 23.80 2.54 -2.78
C TYR A 339 22.35 2.11 -2.54
N ALA A 340 22.20 0.98 -1.86
CA ALA A 340 20.90 0.43 -1.50
C ALA A 340 20.85 0.16 0.02
N GLY A 341 19.86 0.72 0.69
CA GLY A 341 19.50 0.31 2.05
C GLY A 341 18.60 -0.91 1.98
N VAL A 342 19.03 -2.04 2.54
CA VAL A 342 18.33 -3.33 2.41
C VAL A 342 17.74 -3.74 3.75
N ALA A 343 16.47 -4.15 3.72
CA ALA A 343 15.76 -4.62 4.91
C ALA A 343 16.51 -5.79 5.56
N PHE A 344 16.81 -5.65 6.85
CA PHE A 344 17.50 -6.61 7.71
C PHE A 344 18.88 -7.06 7.20
N ALA A 345 19.47 -6.35 6.24
CA ALA A 345 20.78 -6.71 5.69
C ALA A 345 21.78 -5.56 5.71
N GLY A 346 21.37 -4.31 5.91
CA GLY A 346 22.26 -3.16 5.96
C GLY A 346 22.42 -2.50 4.60
N ILE A 347 23.59 -1.92 4.33
CA ILE A 347 23.83 -1.14 3.11
C ILE A 347 24.67 -1.91 2.08
N TYR A 348 24.24 -1.83 0.82
CA TYR A 348 24.93 -2.40 -0.34
C TYR A 348 25.37 -1.28 -1.27
N LYS A 349 26.44 -1.54 -2.02
CA LYS A 349 26.99 -0.65 -3.03
C LYS A 349 27.13 -1.38 -4.36
N SER A 350 26.81 -0.68 -5.44
CA SER A 350 27.11 -1.04 -6.82
C SER A 350 28.02 0.04 -7.41
N THR A 351 28.94 -0.35 -8.29
CA THR A 351 29.80 0.57 -9.06
C THR A 351 29.67 0.37 -10.57
N ASP A 352 28.77 -0.52 -11.00
CA ASP A 352 28.54 -0.93 -12.38
C ASP A 352 27.11 -0.63 -12.85
N GLY A 353 26.44 0.32 -12.20
CA GLY A 353 25.10 0.76 -12.54
C GLY A 353 24.02 -0.28 -12.18
N GLY A 354 24.16 -0.93 -11.03
CA GLY A 354 23.21 -1.92 -10.50
C GLY A 354 23.33 -3.31 -11.12
N ALA A 355 24.33 -3.57 -11.97
CA ALA A 355 24.51 -4.90 -12.55
C ALA A 355 24.98 -5.91 -11.49
N SER A 356 25.76 -5.46 -10.50
CA SER A 356 26.09 -6.24 -9.31
C SER A 356 26.20 -5.38 -8.05
N TRP A 357 25.94 -6.00 -6.90
CA TRP A 357 25.93 -5.37 -5.59
C TRP A 357 26.80 -6.14 -4.61
N SER A 358 27.46 -5.41 -3.71
CA SER A 358 28.25 -5.96 -2.60
C SER A 358 27.94 -5.22 -1.31
N PHE A 359 28.11 -5.88 -0.17
CA PHE A 359 28.05 -5.21 1.14
C PHE A 359 29.01 -4.03 1.19
N ALA A 360 28.51 -2.85 1.55
CA ALA A 360 29.38 -1.67 1.66
C ALA A 360 30.09 -1.63 3.02
N SER A 361 29.44 -2.09 4.10
CA SER A 361 30.03 -2.09 5.44
C SER A 361 29.43 -3.15 6.36
N ASP A 362 30.28 -3.83 7.13
CA ASP A 362 29.84 -4.77 8.19
C ASP A 362 29.27 -4.06 9.42
N GLN A 363 29.52 -2.75 9.60
CA GLN A 363 29.07 -1.99 10.77
C GLN A 363 27.55 -1.80 10.81
N LEU A 364 26.91 -1.77 9.64
CA LEU A 364 25.44 -1.67 9.52
C LEU A 364 24.77 -3.00 9.22
N ARG A 365 25.52 -4.11 9.30
CA ARG A 365 25.03 -5.43 8.97
C ARG A 365 23.87 -5.82 9.88
N ASN A 366 22.84 -6.42 9.28
CA ASN A 366 21.60 -6.84 9.95
C ASN A 366 20.76 -5.69 10.53
N LEU A 367 21.05 -4.43 10.16
CA LEU A 367 20.18 -3.30 10.48
C LEU A 367 19.27 -2.99 9.29
N ASN A 368 18.10 -2.42 9.59
CA ASN A 368 17.27 -1.78 8.57
C ASN A 368 17.83 -0.40 8.28
N VAL A 369 18.02 -0.08 7.00
CA VAL A 369 18.39 1.25 6.52
C VAL A 369 17.20 1.82 5.74
N ASN A 370 16.57 2.87 6.26
CA ASN A 370 15.28 3.37 5.73
C ASN A 370 15.41 4.65 4.90
N ARG A 371 16.45 5.44 5.14
CA ARG A 371 16.78 6.63 4.34
C ARG A 371 18.27 6.64 4.08
N LEU A 372 18.65 7.12 2.91
CA LEU A 372 20.03 7.31 2.50
C LEU A 372 20.12 8.58 1.66
N VAL A 373 20.96 9.52 2.09
CA VAL A 373 21.23 10.76 1.34
C VAL A 373 22.73 10.90 1.11
N ILE A 374 23.09 11.36 -0.09
CA ILE A 374 24.47 11.57 -0.51
C ILE A 374 24.70 13.08 -0.57
N ASP A 375 25.84 13.54 -0.05
CA ASP A 375 26.24 14.94 -0.21
C ASP A 375 26.41 15.26 -1.71
N PRO A 376 25.67 16.25 -2.26
CA PRO A 376 25.70 16.56 -3.68
C PRO A 376 27.00 17.22 -4.14
N HIS A 377 27.80 17.76 -3.22
CA HIS A 377 29.09 18.41 -3.51
C HIS A 377 30.29 17.51 -3.20
N ASP A 378 30.16 16.54 -2.30
CA ASP A 378 31.17 15.51 -2.00
C ASP A 378 30.53 14.12 -1.82
N PRO A 379 30.38 13.32 -2.90
CA PRO A 379 29.76 11.99 -2.81
C PRO A 379 30.50 10.96 -1.95
N SER A 380 31.66 11.30 -1.40
CA SER A 380 32.31 10.49 -0.37
C SER A 380 31.60 10.59 0.98
N VAL A 381 30.76 11.61 1.18
CA VAL A 381 29.96 11.84 2.39
C VAL A 381 28.54 11.35 2.18
N LEU A 382 28.10 10.42 3.05
CA LEU A 382 26.76 9.85 3.04
C LEU A 382 26.16 9.85 4.42
N TYR A 383 24.83 9.95 4.48
CA TYR A 383 24.08 9.83 5.72
C TYR A 383 22.97 8.80 5.56
N ALA A 384 22.77 7.98 6.58
CA ALA A 384 21.73 6.97 6.58
C ALA A 384 20.95 6.95 7.89
N THR A 385 19.68 6.55 7.84
CA THR A 385 18.89 6.30 9.04
C THR A 385 18.71 4.80 9.26
N THR A 386 18.83 4.37 10.51
CA THR A 386 18.60 2.98 10.92
C THR A 386 17.42 2.88 11.88
N SER A 387 16.71 1.74 11.90
CA SER A 387 15.55 1.54 12.79
C SER A 387 15.69 0.43 13.84
N ALA A 388 16.75 -0.38 13.79
CA ALA A 388 17.01 -1.39 14.82
C ALA A 388 17.68 -0.76 16.08
N ASN A 389 17.44 -1.35 17.26
CA ASN A 389 18.04 -0.94 18.54
C ASN A 389 17.77 0.52 18.99
N GLY A 390 16.59 1.05 18.69
CA GLY A 390 16.20 2.42 19.06
C GLY A 390 16.45 3.48 17.97
N GLY A 391 17.01 3.06 16.83
CA GLY A 391 17.29 3.89 15.67
C GLY A 391 18.54 4.76 15.82
N ASP A 392 19.08 5.22 14.69
CA ASP A 392 20.21 6.15 14.67
C ASP A 392 20.28 6.90 13.33
N VAL A 393 20.91 8.07 13.33
CA VAL A 393 21.47 8.68 12.12
C VAL A 393 22.95 8.33 12.10
N VAL A 394 23.43 7.76 11.00
CA VAL A 394 24.84 7.40 10.81
C VAL A 394 25.43 8.15 9.63
N LYS A 395 26.72 8.44 9.70
CA LYS A 395 27.48 9.18 8.69
C LYS A 395 28.67 8.37 8.20
N SER A 396 28.92 8.41 6.90
CA SER A 396 30.15 7.94 6.25
C SER A 396 30.88 9.14 5.63
N MET A 397 32.21 9.05 5.60
CA MET A 397 33.12 10.02 4.96
C MET A 397 34.01 9.35 3.91
N ASP A 398 33.73 8.09 3.58
CA ASP A 398 34.57 7.23 2.75
C ASP A 398 33.75 6.41 1.75
N SER A 399 32.71 7.03 1.20
CA SER A 399 31.85 6.42 0.17
C SER A 399 31.18 5.11 0.65
N GLY A 400 30.75 5.10 1.92
CA GLY A 400 29.98 4.02 2.53
C GLY A 400 30.79 2.84 3.08
N ALA A 401 32.12 2.92 3.10
CA ALA A 401 32.98 1.85 3.60
C ALA A 401 32.95 1.75 5.14
N SER A 402 32.92 2.89 5.83
CA SER A 402 32.76 2.97 7.29
C SER A 402 31.71 4.01 7.69
N TRP A 403 31.10 3.75 8.85
CA TRP A 403 29.97 4.49 9.40
C TRP A 403 30.18 4.77 10.88
N SER A 404 29.79 5.97 11.30
CA SER A 404 29.77 6.37 12.71
C SER A 404 28.45 7.04 13.07
N SER A 405 28.07 6.97 14.35
CA SER A 405 26.85 7.62 14.84
C SER A 405 26.96 9.14 14.69
N ALA A 406 25.90 9.75 14.17
CA ALA A 406 25.75 11.17 13.88
C ALA A 406 24.41 11.69 14.44
N ALA A 407 23.97 11.17 15.58
CA ALA A 407 22.68 11.50 16.20
C ALA A 407 22.80 12.38 17.46
N SER A 408 23.94 13.06 17.66
CA SER A 408 24.17 13.93 18.82
C SER A 408 23.15 15.07 18.85
N GLY A 409 22.39 15.22 19.94
CA GLY A 409 21.35 16.24 20.07
C GLY A 409 19.94 15.81 19.61
N LEU A 410 19.80 14.66 18.96
CA LEU A 410 18.48 14.06 18.72
C LEU A 410 17.95 13.45 20.01
N THR A 411 16.79 13.93 20.47
CA THR A 411 16.10 13.35 21.65
C THR A 411 15.33 12.09 21.31
N ASN A 412 15.00 11.88 20.03
CA ASN A 412 14.43 10.66 19.49
C ASN A 412 15.20 10.27 18.22
N LYS A 413 15.76 9.05 18.19
CA LYS A 413 16.60 8.57 17.08
C LYS A 413 15.85 7.76 16.03
N GLN A 414 14.53 7.61 16.19
CA GLN A 414 13.68 7.07 15.14
C GLN A 414 13.39 8.16 14.11
N VAL A 415 14.25 8.24 13.09
CA VAL A 415 14.16 9.22 12.02
C VAL A 415 13.42 8.62 10.83
N GLY A 416 12.25 9.17 10.52
CA GLY A 416 11.43 8.76 9.38
C GLY A 416 11.84 9.43 8.07
N PHE A 417 12.30 10.69 8.13
CA PHE A 417 12.75 11.44 6.96
C PHE A 417 14.02 12.21 7.28
N LEU A 418 14.96 12.15 6.35
CA LEU A 418 16.25 12.84 6.41
C LEU A 418 16.48 13.51 5.06
N THR A 419 16.76 14.81 5.06
CA THR A 419 17.10 15.55 3.84
C THR A 419 18.33 16.41 4.07
N ILE A 420 19.07 16.64 2.98
CA ILE A 420 20.25 17.48 2.93
C ILE A 420 19.91 18.75 2.15
N ASP A 421 20.37 19.90 2.60
CA ASP A 421 20.26 21.12 1.84
C ASP A 421 21.21 21.03 0.63
N PRO A 422 20.69 21.07 -0.61
CA PRO A 422 21.52 20.90 -1.80
C PRO A 422 22.43 22.11 -2.07
N GLY A 423 22.10 23.30 -1.53
CA GLY A 423 22.93 24.50 -1.63
C GLY A 423 24.02 24.57 -0.57
N ASP A 424 23.79 23.96 0.60
CA ASP A 424 24.75 23.88 1.71
C ASP A 424 24.69 22.50 2.40
N PRO A 425 25.50 21.52 1.94
CA PRO A 425 25.53 20.16 2.50
C PRO A 425 25.87 20.04 3.98
N SER A 426 26.35 21.11 4.63
CA SER A 426 26.51 21.14 6.09
C SER A 426 25.17 21.23 6.83
N VAL A 427 24.10 21.60 6.14
CA VAL A 427 22.76 21.73 6.69
C VAL A 427 21.93 20.50 6.35
N LEU A 428 21.37 19.87 7.40
CA LEU A 428 20.49 18.71 7.27
C LEU A 428 19.25 18.89 8.14
N TYR A 429 18.16 18.26 7.73
CA TYR A 429 16.91 18.22 8.48
C TYR A 429 16.46 16.78 8.71
N ALA A 430 16.00 16.49 9.93
CA ALA A 430 15.56 15.16 10.35
C ALA A 430 14.17 15.24 11.00
N SER A 431 13.18 14.57 10.40
CA SER A 431 11.87 14.35 11.01
C SER A 431 11.90 13.06 11.81
N THR A 432 11.62 13.19 13.11
CA THR A 432 11.62 12.07 14.07
C THR A 432 10.24 11.90 14.68
N ASN A 433 10.01 10.77 15.35
CA ASN A 433 8.81 10.58 16.19
C ASN A 433 8.73 11.56 17.38
N GLY A 434 9.79 12.34 17.64
CA GLY A 434 9.83 13.40 18.65
C GLY A 434 9.80 14.83 18.09
N GLY A 435 9.59 15.00 16.78
CA GLY A 435 9.55 16.31 16.10
C GLY A 435 10.66 16.50 15.07
N LEU A 436 10.74 17.73 14.55
CA LEU A 436 11.65 18.16 13.50
C LEU A 436 12.94 18.75 14.10
N PHE A 437 14.09 18.34 13.55
CA PHE A 437 15.42 18.77 13.96
C PHE A 437 16.22 19.31 12.77
N ARG A 438 17.18 20.18 13.06
CA ARG A 438 18.12 20.75 12.10
C ARG A 438 19.56 20.62 12.60
N SER A 439 20.47 20.27 11.69
CA SER A 439 21.92 20.36 11.86
C SER A 439 22.47 21.42 10.90
N THR A 440 23.57 22.07 11.29
CA THR A 440 24.30 23.06 10.46
C THR A 440 25.81 22.76 10.42
N ASP A 441 26.20 21.55 10.83
CA ASP A 441 27.58 21.11 10.98
C ASP A 441 27.79 19.71 10.38
N GLY A 442 26.96 19.35 9.40
CA GLY A 442 27.02 18.08 8.70
C GLY A 442 26.68 16.89 9.60
N ALA A 443 25.63 17.02 10.41
CA ALA A 443 25.17 16.08 11.45
C ALA A 443 26.19 15.86 12.59
N GLY A 444 27.03 16.86 12.89
CA GLY A 444 27.83 16.87 14.11
C GLY A 444 26.97 17.04 15.37
N SER A 445 25.94 17.88 15.28
CA SER A 445 24.91 18.05 16.29
C SER A 445 23.56 18.49 15.69
N TRP A 446 22.48 18.13 16.38
CA TRP A 446 21.11 18.43 16.00
C TRP A 446 20.44 19.36 17.02
N SER A 447 19.72 20.35 16.52
CA SER A 447 18.89 21.27 17.30
C SER A 447 17.42 21.02 17.02
N PHE A 448 16.61 20.93 18.08
CA PHE A 448 15.15 20.81 17.96
C PHE A 448 14.55 22.09 17.37
N LEU A 449 13.61 21.93 16.42
CA LEU A 449 12.85 23.04 15.84
C LEU A 449 11.42 23.08 16.38
N THR A 450 10.64 22.01 16.17
CA THR A 450 9.21 21.99 16.53
C THR A 450 8.62 20.57 16.55
N THR A 451 7.47 20.41 17.22
CA THR A 451 6.59 19.23 17.14
C THR A 451 5.35 19.47 16.28
N ASP A 452 5.10 20.71 15.85
CA ASP A 452 3.84 21.10 15.20
C ASP A 452 3.76 20.65 13.74
N VAL A 453 4.93 20.53 13.09
CA VAL A 453 5.09 20.02 11.73
C VAL A 453 6.29 19.08 11.68
N PHE A 454 6.08 17.88 11.15
CA PHE A 454 7.10 16.85 10.99
C PHE A 454 6.60 15.81 9.99
N GLY A 455 7.48 15.27 9.16
CA GLY A 455 7.14 14.33 8.09
C GLY A 455 8.11 14.46 6.91
N PRO A 456 7.71 14.18 5.66
CA PRO A 456 8.56 14.38 4.49
C PRO A 456 9.03 15.83 4.40
N ILE A 457 10.30 16.05 4.08
CA ILE A 457 10.92 17.37 4.04
C ILE A 457 11.61 17.55 2.69
N VAL A 458 11.39 18.70 2.04
CA VAL A 458 12.19 19.14 0.90
C VAL A 458 12.70 20.56 1.15
N VAL A 459 13.97 20.80 0.82
CA VAL A 459 14.63 22.11 0.86
C VAL A 459 14.58 22.70 -0.55
N ASP A 460 14.27 23.98 -0.66
CA ASP A 460 14.33 24.68 -1.94
C ASP A 460 15.79 24.70 -2.45
N PRO A 461 16.05 24.22 -3.67
CA PRO A 461 17.42 24.05 -4.16
C PRO A 461 18.13 25.35 -4.51
N ILE A 462 17.41 26.47 -4.53
CA ILE A 462 17.94 27.81 -4.87
C ILE A 462 18.04 28.67 -3.61
N ASP A 463 17.10 28.55 -2.68
CA ASP A 463 17.11 29.29 -1.42
C ASP A 463 16.96 28.36 -0.21
N SER A 464 18.09 28.02 0.40
CA SER A 464 18.24 27.23 1.64
C SER A 464 17.36 27.68 2.83
N LYS A 465 16.79 28.89 2.79
CA LYS A 465 15.85 29.36 3.81
C LYS A 465 14.47 28.71 3.69
N ILE A 466 14.11 28.28 2.49
CA ILE A 466 12.77 27.82 2.15
C ILE A 466 12.71 26.31 2.27
N LEU A 467 11.73 25.85 3.05
CA LEU A 467 11.51 24.43 3.34
C LEU A 467 10.05 24.12 3.19
N TYR A 468 9.75 22.89 2.81
CA TYR A 468 8.40 22.35 2.81
C TYR A 468 8.36 21.06 3.60
N VAL A 469 7.35 20.93 4.46
CA VAL A 469 7.11 19.73 5.27
C VAL A 469 5.70 19.24 4.99
N GLY A 470 5.58 17.95 4.71
CA GLY A 470 4.30 17.25 4.72
C GLY A 470 3.99 16.77 6.14
N VAL A 471 2.71 16.85 6.56
CA VAL A 471 2.10 16.24 7.76
C VAL A 471 1.93 17.17 8.99
N PRO A 472 0.73 17.22 9.62
CA PRO A 472 -0.59 16.78 9.15
C PRO A 472 -1.21 17.71 8.09
N VAL A 473 -0.47 18.76 7.73
CA VAL A 473 -0.76 19.72 6.68
C VAL A 473 0.54 19.97 5.91
N VAL A 474 0.45 20.32 4.63
CA VAL A 474 1.65 20.82 3.94
C VAL A 474 1.96 22.21 4.47
N ALA A 475 3.17 22.42 4.97
CA ALA A 475 3.61 23.68 5.55
C ALA A 475 4.90 24.18 4.87
N LYS A 476 5.03 25.50 4.78
CA LYS A 476 6.20 26.21 4.25
C LYS A 476 6.89 26.97 5.37
N SER A 477 8.20 26.89 5.42
CA SER A 477 9.06 27.82 6.15
C SER A 477 9.84 28.69 5.16
N ILE A 478 10.17 29.91 5.58
CA ILE A 478 11.03 30.87 4.84
C ILE A 478 12.21 31.35 5.69
N ASP A 479 12.46 30.68 6.81
CA ASP A 479 13.42 31.06 7.84
C ASP A 479 14.15 29.84 8.43
N TRP A 480 14.55 28.91 7.56
CA TRP A 480 15.29 27.70 7.91
C TRP A 480 14.55 26.77 8.90
N GLY A 481 13.22 26.86 8.96
CA GLY A 481 12.37 26.01 9.78
C GLY A 481 12.07 26.58 11.16
N ALA A 482 12.41 27.85 11.41
CA ALA A 482 12.11 28.53 12.66
C ALA A 482 10.61 28.87 12.80
N SER A 483 9.93 29.15 11.69
CA SER A 483 8.48 29.35 11.65
C SER A 483 7.84 28.70 10.42
N TRP A 484 6.55 28.38 10.55
CA TRP A 484 5.81 27.59 9.57
C TRP A 484 4.45 28.21 9.27
N ARG A 485 4.10 28.24 7.98
CA ARG A 485 2.76 28.59 7.49
C ARG A 485 2.15 27.41 6.76
N ARG A 486 0.87 27.13 6.99
CA ARG A 486 0.14 26.12 6.23
C ARG A 486 0.00 26.57 4.76
N LEU A 487 0.19 25.64 3.84
CA LEU A 487 0.03 25.85 2.41
C LEU A 487 -1.27 25.25 1.87
N GLY A 488 -2.06 26.14 1.25
CA GLY A 488 -3.21 25.80 0.43
C GLY A 488 -4.41 25.18 1.15
N SER A 489 -5.48 25.01 0.37
CA SER A 489 -6.70 24.29 0.71
C SER A 489 -7.01 23.27 -0.39
N GLY A 490 -7.91 22.32 -0.13
CA GLY A 490 -8.37 21.35 -1.14
C GLY A 490 -7.79 19.94 -1.04
N LEU A 491 -6.84 19.68 -0.14
CA LEU A 491 -6.47 18.30 0.17
C LEU A 491 -7.63 17.58 0.88
N PRO A 492 -7.83 16.27 0.60
CA PRO A 492 -8.85 15.47 1.28
C PRO A 492 -8.75 15.56 2.81
N PRO A 493 -9.89 15.54 3.52
CA PRO A 493 -9.88 15.57 4.98
C PRO A 493 -9.42 14.22 5.54
N GLY A 494 -8.38 14.25 6.38
CA GLY A 494 -7.78 13.06 6.96
C GLY A 494 -6.76 12.42 6.03
N GLY A 495 -5.57 12.13 6.56
CA GLY A 495 -4.44 11.65 5.78
C GLY A 495 -3.18 12.47 6.02
N PHE A 496 -2.08 11.95 5.53
CA PHE A 496 -0.72 12.47 5.67
C PHE A 496 -0.12 12.48 4.26
N ALA A 497 0.80 13.41 4.01
CA ALA A 497 1.62 13.33 2.81
C ALA A 497 2.73 12.30 3.06
N GLU A 498 2.86 11.31 2.17
CA GLU A 498 3.91 10.28 2.23
C GLU A 498 5.22 10.79 1.65
N THR A 499 5.14 11.69 0.67
CA THR A 499 6.29 12.42 0.14
C THR A 499 5.92 13.86 -0.22
N VAL A 500 6.93 14.73 -0.24
CA VAL A 500 6.86 16.10 -0.76
C VAL A 500 8.06 16.32 -1.66
N SER A 501 7.82 16.88 -2.84
CA SER A 501 8.86 17.15 -3.84
C SER A 501 8.64 18.52 -4.48
N LEU A 502 9.73 19.16 -4.88
CA LEU A 502 9.73 20.42 -5.61
C LEU A 502 9.99 20.17 -7.09
N ASP A 503 9.36 20.97 -7.95
CA ASP A 503 9.77 21.03 -9.36
C ASP A 503 11.15 21.72 -9.45
N PRO A 504 12.21 21.02 -9.91
CA PRO A 504 13.53 21.60 -10.12
C PRO A 504 13.56 22.71 -11.20
N GLY A 505 12.60 22.71 -12.13
CA GLY A 505 12.45 23.71 -13.19
C GLY A 505 11.54 24.87 -12.82
N ASP A 506 10.73 24.70 -11.77
CA ASP A 506 9.87 25.74 -11.21
C ASP A 506 9.77 25.62 -9.68
N ARG A 507 10.60 26.39 -8.98
CA ARG A 507 10.64 26.41 -7.51
C ARG A 507 9.31 26.76 -6.82
N HIS A 508 8.31 27.24 -7.58
CA HIS A 508 6.99 27.57 -7.08
C HIS A 508 6.01 26.40 -7.19
N THR A 509 6.40 25.29 -7.82
CA THR A 509 5.54 24.11 -7.98
C THR A 509 5.97 23.00 -7.01
N LEU A 510 5.01 22.52 -6.23
CA LEU A 510 5.16 21.38 -5.32
C LEU A 510 4.31 20.20 -5.78
N PHE A 511 4.83 19.00 -5.55
CA PHE A 511 4.10 17.75 -5.67
C PHE A 511 4.05 17.05 -4.32
N ILE A 512 2.91 16.45 -3.99
CA ILE A 512 2.80 15.54 -2.85
C ILE A 512 2.11 14.25 -3.28
N ALA A 513 2.53 13.16 -2.66
CA ALA A 513 1.75 11.93 -2.58
C ALA A 513 0.95 11.95 -1.29
N HIS A 514 -0.36 11.70 -1.36
CA HIS A 514 -1.24 11.70 -0.20
C HIS A 514 -1.76 10.28 0.10
N LEU A 515 -2.06 10.01 1.37
CA LEU A 515 -2.55 8.71 1.87
C LEU A 515 -3.84 8.20 1.23
N ASP A 516 -4.58 9.03 0.50
CA ASP A 516 -5.74 8.60 -0.31
C ASP A 516 -5.33 7.98 -1.66
N GLY A 517 -4.02 7.96 -1.93
CA GLY A 517 -3.40 7.47 -3.15
C GLY A 517 -3.32 8.48 -4.28
N GLY A 518 -3.69 9.74 -4.04
CA GLY A 518 -3.59 10.81 -5.04
C GLY A 518 -2.21 11.46 -5.07
N VAL A 519 -1.78 11.89 -6.26
CA VAL A 519 -0.69 12.86 -6.43
C VAL A 519 -1.30 14.24 -6.68
N TYR A 520 -0.95 15.18 -5.81
CA TYR A 520 -1.46 16.55 -5.84
C TYR A 520 -0.36 17.53 -6.19
N GLN A 521 -0.71 18.51 -7.01
CA GLN A 521 0.17 19.61 -7.37
C GLN A 521 -0.30 20.91 -6.70
N LEU A 522 0.65 21.73 -6.26
CA LEU A 522 0.40 23.10 -5.82
C LEU A 522 1.32 24.06 -6.58
N GLU A 523 0.73 24.90 -7.42
CA GLU A 523 1.42 26.05 -8.01
C GLU A 523 1.29 27.27 -7.09
N GLN A 524 2.40 27.74 -6.56
CA GLN A 524 2.44 28.95 -5.72
C GLN A 524 2.39 30.19 -6.62
N ARG A 525 1.29 30.94 -6.56
CA ARG A 525 1.19 32.25 -7.19
C ARG A 525 1.52 33.33 -6.17
N CYS A 526 2.65 34.00 -6.34
CA CYS A 526 2.98 35.19 -5.55
C CYS A 526 2.02 36.33 -5.92
N VAL A 527 1.16 36.74 -4.99
CA VAL A 527 0.36 37.96 -5.14
C VAL A 527 1.15 39.14 -4.58
N PHE A 528 1.65 39.99 -5.47
CA PHE A 528 2.27 41.26 -5.09
C PHE A 528 1.19 42.35 -4.97
N PHE A 529 1.08 42.96 -3.79
CA PHE A 529 0.31 44.19 -3.57
C PHE A 529 1.27 45.24 -2.99
N ASP A 530 1.38 46.40 -3.64
CA ASP A 530 2.30 47.50 -3.25
C ASP A 530 3.75 47.10 -2.97
N GLY A 531 4.31 46.18 -3.77
CA GLY A 531 5.71 45.77 -3.66
C GLY A 531 6.02 44.82 -2.50
N PHE A 532 4.99 44.33 -1.79
CA PHE A 532 5.11 43.28 -0.78
C PHE A 532 4.39 42.01 -1.25
N GLU A 533 4.99 40.85 -0.98
CA GLU A 533 4.38 39.55 -1.23
C GLU A 533 3.29 39.31 -0.17
N THR A 534 2.02 39.44 -0.56
CA THR A 534 0.87 39.48 0.37
C THR A 534 0.25 38.11 0.68
N GLY A 535 0.76 37.04 0.07
CA GLY A 535 0.39 35.66 0.36
C GLY A 535 0.34 34.76 -0.88
N ASP A 536 0.48 33.46 -0.65
CA ASP A 536 0.25 32.42 -1.67
C ASP A 536 -1.25 32.14 -1.72
N VAL A 537 -1.92 32.46 -2.83
CA VAL A 537 -3.26 31.94 -3.13
C VAL A 537 -3.07 30.72 -3.99
N ALA A 538 -3.00 29.55 -3.37
CA ALA A 538 -2.77 28.29 -4.07
C ALA A 538 -3.75 27.23 -3.55
N ALA A 539 -4.49 26.60 -4.46
CA ALA A 539 -5.32 25.45 -4.16
C ALA A 539 -4.63 24.22 -4.75
N TRP A 540 -4.64 23.11 -4.01
CA TRP A 540 -4.13 21.85 -4.53
C TRP A 540 -5.03 21.38 -5.68
N SER A 541 -4.43 21.13 -6.84
CA SER A 541 -5.10 20.48 -7.96
C SER A 541 -4.69 19.02 -7.99
N SER A 542 -5.68 18.12 -8.04
CA SER A 542 -5.40 16.71 -8.32
C SER A 542 -4.89 16.59 -9.75
N GLY A 543 -3.78 15.86 -9.90
CA GLY A 543 -3.17 15.62 -11.19
C GLY A 543 -4.02 14.70 -12.07
N VAL A 544 -4.51 13.57 -11.56
CA VAL A 544 -5.27 12.54 -12.32
C VAL A 544 -6.02 11.62 -11.36
N PRO A 545 -6.93 10.78 -11.87
CA PRO A 545 -8.36 10.76 -11.49
C PRO A 545 -8.64 10.37 -10.04
#